data_AF-A0A6N2W2N8-F1
#
_entry.id   AF-A0A6N2W2N8-F1
#
_cell.length_a   1.000
_cell.length_b   1.000
_cell.length_c   1.000
_cell.angle_alpha   90.00
_cell.angle_beta   90.00
_cell.angle_gamma   90.00
#
_symmetry.space_group_name_H-M   'P 1'
#
loop_
_entity.id
_entity.type
_entity.pdbx_description
1 polymer ?
#
loop_
_entity_poly.entity_id
_entity_poly.type
_entity_poly.pdbx_seq_one_letter_code
_entity_poly.pdbx_strand_id
1 'polypeptide(L)'
;MFPKQAANSLVTETLQYFVFFCRSVYYAIFAKCLIINVLRLIRTILFFIAFLNITYLARHTWATMAYHCEIHPGIISEAMGHSSITVTETYLKPFSNRKIDEANQKVISFVKNEGYPV
;
A
#
# COMPACT_ATOMS: atom_id res chain seq x y z
N MET A 1 -61.27 50.02 -18.27
CA MET A 1 -60.85 48.65 -18.63
C MET A 1 -59.48 48.44 -18.02
N PHE A 2 -59.41 47.89 -16.81
CA PHE A 2 -58.15 47.68 -16.08
C PHE A 2 -57.45 46.43 -16.59
N PRO A 3 -56.12 46.46 -16.79
CA PRO A 3 -55.42 45.30 -17.33
C PRO A 3 -55.33 44.24 -16.22
N LYS A 4 -56.12 43.16 -16.34
CA LYS A 4 -56.14 42.02 -15.41
C LYS A 4 -54.86 41.15 -15.42
N GLN A 5 -53.82 41.58 -16.13
CA GLN A 5 -52.68 40.73 -16.47
C GLN A 5 -51.52 40.78 -15.45
N ALA A 6 -51.47 41.80 -14.56
CA ALA A 6 -50.34 41.99 -13.65
C ALA A 6 -50.35 41.07 -12.41
N ALA A 7 -51.52 40.73 -11.87
CA ALA A 7 -51.62 39.94 -10.62
C ALA A 7 -51.21 38.47 -10.80
N ASN A 8 -51.51 37.88 -11.96
CA ASN A 8 -51.20 36.48 -12.25
C ASN A 8 -49.69 36.27 -12.42
N SER A 9 -48.98 37.26 -12.97
CA SER A 9 -47.53 37.21 -13.17
C SER A 9 -46.75 37.31 -11.85
N LEU A 10 -47.25 38.08 -10.89
CA LEU A 10 -46.64 38.26 -9.57
C LEU A 10 -46.76 37.00 -8.69
N VAL A 11 -47.91 36.32 -8.76
CA VAL A 11 -48.15 35.04 -8.07
C VAL A 11 -47.28 33.92 -8.67
N THR A 12 -47.06 33.92 -9.98
CA THR A 12 -46.17 32.93 -10.60
C THR A 12 -44.70 33.19 -10.28
N GLU A 13 -44.25 34.45 -10.17
CA GLU A 13 -42.86 34.78 -9.79
C GLU A 13 -42.55 34.35 -8.35
N THR A 14 -43.42 34.67 -7.40
CA THR A 14 -43.24 34.33 -5.98
C THR A 14 -43.16 32.81 -5.74
N LEU A 15 -43.96 32.03 -6.47
CA LEU A 15 -43.89 30.56 -6.45
C LEU A 15 -42.61 30.02 -7.12
N GLN A 16 -42.15 30.66 -8.21
CA GLN A 16 -40.91 30.28 -8.88
C GLN A 16 -39.67 30.52 -8.01
N TYR A 17 -39.58 31.64 -7.29
CA TYR A 17 -38.51 31.90 -6.33
C TYR A 17 -38.50 30.89 -5.18
N PHE A 18 -39.67 30.52 -4.67
CA PHE A 18 -39.80 29.51 -3.63
C PHE A 18 -39.31 28.12 -4.09
N VAL A 19 -39.71 27.69 -5.29
CA VAL A 19 -39.26 26.41 -5.88
C VAL A 19 -37.75 26.41 -6.12
N PHE A 20 -37.19 27.51 -6.61
CA PHE A 20 -35.75 27.64 -6.81
C PHE A 20 -34.98 27.54 -5.49
N PHE A 21 -35.44 28.22 -4.43
CA PHE A 21 -34.83 28.14 -3.10
C PHE A 21 -34.91 26.74 -2.51
N CYS A 22 -36.07 26.08 -2.57
CA CYS A 22 -36.24 24.69 -2.13
C CYS A 22 -35.34 23.72 -2.92
N ARG A 23 -35.23 23.87 -4.24
CA ARG A 23 -34.35 23.05 -5.08
C ARG A 23 -32.88 23.24 -4.72
N SER A 24 -32.47 24.48 -4.43
CA SER A 24 -31.11 24.82 -4.00
C SER A 24 -30.76 24.23 -2.64
N VAL A 25 -31.64 24.38 -1.64
CA VAL A 25 -31.44 23.82 -0.30
C VAL A 25 -31.41 22.28 -0.35
N TYR A 26 -32.29 21.66 -1.15
CA TYR A 26 -32.27 20.21 -1.37
C TYR A 26 -30.97 19.74 -2.05
N TYR A 27 -30.49 20.46 -3.07
CA TYR A 27 -29.21 20.15 -3.72
C TYR A 27 -28.03 20.29 -2.75
N ALA A 28 -28.03 21.30 -1.89
CA ALA A 28 -26.97 21.52 -0.91
C ALA A 28 -26.91 20.41 0.15
N ILE A 29 -28.07 19.91 0.60
CA ILE A 29 -28.16 18.78 1.54
C ILE A 29 -27.68 17.49 0.85
N PHE A 30 -28.15 17.23 -0.37
CA PHE A 30 -27.74 16.07 -1.16
C PHE A 30 -26.22 16.08 -1.43
N ALA A 31 -25.66 17.23 -1.79
CA ALA A 31 -24.22 17.39 -2.02
C ALA A 31 -23.40 17.11 -0.74
N LYS A 32 -23.84 17.60 0.43
CA LYS A 32 -23.19 17.29 1.72
C LYS A 32 -23.23 15.80 2.04
N CYS A 33 -24.36 15.13 1.80
CA CYS A 33 -24.49 13.67 1.96
C CYS A 33 -23.60 12.89 0.98
N LEU A 34 -23.49 13.35 -0.27
CA LEU A 34 -22.60 12.75 -1.26
C LEU A 34 -21.13 12.90 -0.86
N ILE A 35 -20.72 14.10 -0.44
CA ILE A 35 -19.34 14.39 0.00
C ILE A 35 -18.95 13.54 1.21
N ILE A 36 -19.80 13.44 2.24
CA ILE A 36 -19.47 12.62 3.42
C ILE A 36 -19.39 11.13 3.07
N ASN A 37 -20.24 10.64 2.16
CA ASN A 37 -20.20 9.25 1.71
C ASN A 37 -18.95 8.96 0.86
N VAL A 38 -18.59 9.86 -0.04
CA VAL A 38 -17.34 9.78 -0.84
C VAL A 38 -16.12 9.82 0.08
N LEU A 39 -16.10 10.72 1.07
CA LEU A 39 -15.00 10.83 2.03
C LEU A 39 -14.86 9.56 2.88
N ARG A 40 -15.98 8.97 3.32
CA ARG A 40 -15.98 7.68 4.02
C ARG A 40 -15.44 6.55 3.15
N LEU A 41 -15.83 6.50 1.88
CA LEU A 41 -15.34 5.50 0.93
C LEU A 41 -13.83 5.63 0.71
N ILE A 42 -13.32 6.84 0.46
CA ILE A 42 -11.89 7.10 0.25
C ILE A 42 -11.08 6.66 1.47
N ARG A 43 -11.52 7.02 2.69
CA ARG A 43 -10.84 6.62 3.92
C ARG A 43 -10.76 5.11 4.06
N THR A 44 -11.85 4.40 3.76
CA THR A 44 -11.90 2.94 3.83
C THR A 44 -10.95 2.31 2.81
N ILE A 45 -10.94 2.78 1.57
CA ILE A 45 -10.03 2.28 0.53
C ILE A 45 -8.57 2.53 0.92
N LEU A 46 -8.24 3.74 1.37
CA LEU A 46 -6.88 4.09 1.79
C LEU A 46 -6.41 3.21 2.95
N PHE A 47 -7.29 2.93 3.92
CA PHE A 47 -6.99 2.02 5.02
C PHE A 47 -6.65 0.61 4.52
N PHE A 48 -7.45 0.06 3.61
CA PHE A 48 -7.17 -1.27 3.05
C PHE A 48 -5.87 -1.32 2.24
N ILE A 49 -5.59 -0.29 1.44
CA ILE A 49 -4.33 -0.19 0.68
C ILE A 49 -3.13 -0.08 1.61
N ALA A 50 -3.21 0.75 2.65
CA ALA A 50 -2.14 0.91 3.63
C ALA A 50 -1.89 -0.40 4.37
N PHE A 51 -2.94 -1.09 4.81
CA PHE A 51 -2.84 -2.39 5.48
C PHE A 51 -2.19 -3.44 4.57
N LEU A 52 -2.60 -3.51 3.30
CA LEU A 52 -2.02 -4.43 2.33
C LEU A 52 -0.52 -4.14 2.07
N ASN A 53 -0.15 -2.86 1.98
CA ASN A 53 1.25 -2.46 1.78
C ASN A 53 2.12 -2.79 3.01
N ILE A 54 1.65 -2.52 4.22
CA ILE A 54 2.40 -2.82 5.45
C ILE A 54 2.65 -4.32 5.58
N THR A 55 1.62 -5.14 5.37
CA THR A 55 1.75 -6.61 5.48
C THR A 55 2.64 -7.21 4.39
N TYR A 56 2.55 -6.70 3.15
CA TYR A 56 3.46 -7.08 2.06
C TYR A 56 4.91 -6.69 2.37
N LEU A 57 5.14 -5.44 2.77
CA LEU A 57 6.46 -4.95 3.10
C LEU A 57 7.07 -5.75 4.26
N ALA A 58 6.32 -5.98 5.34
CA ALA A 58 6.78 -6.77 6.48
C ALA A 58 7.20 -8.19 6.07
N ARG A 59 6.43 -8.86 5.20
CA ARG A 59 6.79 -10.18 4.65
C ARG A 59 8.11 -10.11 3.87
N HIS A 60 8.27 -9.11 3.00
CA HIS A 60 9.49 -8.94 2.21
C HIS A 60 10.70 -8.56 3.07
N THR A 61 10.52 -7.69 4.05
CA THR A 61 11.55 -7.33 5.02
C THR A 61 11.97 -8.56 5.82
N TRP A 62 11.02 -9.37 6.30
CA TRP A 62 11.34 -10.61 7.02
C TRP A 62 12.15 -11.59 6.16
N ALA A 63 11.72 -11.83 4.91
CA ALA A 63 12.45 -12.70 3.99
C ALA A 63 13.86 -12.20 3.69
N THR A 64 14.02 -10.88 3.54
CA THR A 64 15.31 -10.23 3.28
C THR A 64 16.21 -10.30 4.50
N MET A 65 15.67 -10.06 5.70
CA MET A 65 16.41 -10.21 6.96
C MET A 65 16.82 -11.66 7.21
N ALA A 66 15.92 -12.62 7.00
CA ALA A 66 16.22 -14.04 7.12
C ALA A 66 17.34 -14.47 6.16
N TYR A 67 17.33 -13.93 4.94
CA TYR A 67 18.41 -14.13 3.98
C TYR A 67 19.74 -13.53 4.46
N HIS A 68 19.73 -12.32 5.03
CA HIS A 68 20.93 -11.71 5.62
C HIS A 68 21.44 -12.43 6.88
N CYS A 69 20.55 -13.10 7.61
CA CYS A 69 20.90 -13.93 8.77
C CYS A 69 21.38 -15.34 8.38
N GLU A 70 21.73 -15.58 7.12
CA GLU A 70 22.24 -16.86 6.61
C GLU A 70 21.26 -18.03 6.80
N ILE A 71 19.96 -17.76 6.94
CA ILE A 71 18.92 -18.79 7.03
C ILE A 71 18.74 -19.40 5.64
N HIS A 72 18.74 -20.74 5.58
CA HIS A 72 18.61 -21.48 4.32
C HIS A 72 17.35 -21.05 3.55
N PRO A 73 17.47 -20.64 2.27
CA PRO A 73 16.34 -20.16 1.47
C PRO A 73 15.17 -21.15 1.37
N GLY A 74 15.43 -22.46 1.50
CA GLY A 74 14.38 -23.47 1.59
C GLY A 74 13.50 -23.32 2.85
N ILE A 75 14.07 -22.94 4.00
CA ILE A 75 13.32 -22.68 5.24
C ILE A 75 12.53 -21.38 5.14
N ILE A 76 13.10 -20.35 4.49
CA ILE A 76 12.40 -19.09 4.23
C ILE A 76 11.22 -19.32 3.28
N SER A 77 11.41 -20.15 2.24
CA SER A 77 10.37 -20.50 1.26
C SER A 77 9.22 -21.29 1.90
N GLU A 78 9.55 -22.26 2.75
CA GLU A 78 8.58 -23.03 3.54
C GLU A 78 7.80 -22.11 4.51
N ALA A 79 8.51 -21.23 5.22
CA ALA A 79 7.91 -20.27 6.15
C ALA A 79 7.00 -19.23 5.45
N MET A 80 7.27 -18.89 4.19
CA MET A 80 6.42 -18.00 3.40
C MET A 80 5.20 -18.69 2.76
N GLY A 81 5.11 -20.02 2.85
CA GLY A 81 3.97 -20.81 2.38
C GLY A 81 3.99 -21.13 0.89
N HIS A 82 5.15 -21.08 0.23
CA HIS A 82 5.26 -21.44 -1.19
C HIS A 82 5.41 -22.97 -1.34
N SER A 83 4.35 -23.67 -1.74
CA SER A 83 4.33 -25.12 -1.98
C SER A 83 5.11 -25.59 -3.22
N SER A 84 6.05 -24.81 -3.75
CA SER A 84 6.79 -25.18 -4.96
C SER A 84 8.29 -25.01 -4.76
N ILE A 85 8.92 -26.16 -4.60
CA ILE A 85 10.36 -26.47 -4.61
C ILE A 85 11.09 -25.97 -5.89
N THR A 86 10.40 -25.33 -6.84
CA THR A 86 10.92 -25.03 -8.18
C THR A 86 11.51 -23.63 -8.35
N VAL A 87 11.23 -22.67 -7.46
CA VAL A 87 11.83 -21.31 -7.53
C VAL A 87 13.15 -21.22 -6.73
N THR A 88 13.40 -22.17 -5.82
CA THR A 88 14.59 -22.17 -4.97
C THR A 88 15.87 -22.55 -5.73
N GLU A 89 15.80 -23.34 -6.82
CA GLU A 89 16.97 -23.70 -7.64
C GLU A 89 17.63 -22.51 -8.35
N THR A 90 16.88 -21.47 -8.70
CA THR A 90 17.47 -20.28 -9.34
C THR A 90 18.15 -19.36 -8.32
N TYR A 91 17.70 -19.33 -7.06
CA TYR A 91 18.36 -18.62 -5.95
C TYR A 91 19.52 -19.42 -5.33
N LEU A 92 19.63 -20.71 -5.63
CA LEU A 92 20.76 -21.58 -5.27
C LEU A 92 22.05 -21.28 -6.07
N LYS A 93 22.06 -20.22 -6.90
CA LYS A 93 23.30 -19.72 -7.53
C LYS A 93 24.19 -19.10 -6.44
N PRO A 94 25.44 -19.56 -6.30
CA PRO A 94 26.07 -19.77 -5.00
C PRO A 94 26.48 -18.45 -4.34
N PHE A 95 25.77 -18.07 -3.28
CA PHE A 95 26.31 -17.15 -2.27
C PHE A 95 27.32 -17.81 -1.33
N SER A 96 27.84 -18.96 -1.75
CA SER A 96 28.84 -19.74 -1.03
C SER A 96 30.26 -19.17 -1.20
N ASN A 97 30.60 -18.57 -2.35
CA ASN A 97 32.01 -18.24 -2.61
C ASN A 97 32.51 -17.06 -1.77
N ARG A 98 31.79 -15.93 -1.68
CA ARG A 98 32.33 -14.72 -1.01
C ARG A 98 32.58 -14.91 0.50
N LYS A 99 31.73 -15.68 1.18
CA LYS A 99 31.88 -15.98 2.61
C LYS A 99 32.90 -17.09 2.88
N ILE A 100 32.97 -18.09 1.99
CA ILE A 100 34.05 -19.07 2.00
C ILE A 100 35.39 -18.39 1.73
N ASP A 101 35.43 -17.40 0.83
CA ASP A 101 36.63 -16.61 0.52
C ASP A 101 37.05 -15.75 1.72
N GLU A 102 36.10 -15.08 2.40
CA GLU A 102 36.37 -14.33 3.66
C GLU A 102 36.88 -15.26 4.78
N ALA A 103 36.29 -16.44 4.94
CA ALA A 103 36.71 -17.42 5.94
C ALA A 103 38.09 -18.01 5.61
N ASN A 104 38.31 -18.38 4.34
CA ASN A 104 39.59 -18.88 3.85
C ASN A 104 40.68 -17.83 3.97
N GLN A 105 40.41 -16.55 3.66
CA GLN A 105 41.38 -15.48 3.88
C GLN A 105 41.77 -15.33 5.34
N LYS A 106 40.81 -15.45 6.28
CA LYS A 106 41.11 -15.42 7.72
C LYS A 106 42.00 -16.60 8.13
N VAL A 107 41.66 -17.81 7.71
CA VAL A 107 42.45 -19.02 8.02
C VAL A 107 43.85 -18.93 7.41
N ILE A 108 43.97 -18.52 6.14
CA ILE A 108 45.25 -18.33 5.45
C ILE A 108 46.08 -17.25 6.14
N SER A 109 45.47 -16.13 6.55
CA SER A 109 46.18 -15.06 7.27
C SER A 109 46.67 -15.50 8.64
N PHE A 110 45.90 -16.32 9.36
CA PHE A 110 46.29 -16.88 10.66
C PHE A 110 47.48 -17.83 10.51
N VAL A 111 47.39 -18.78 9.58
CA VAL A 111 48.47 -19.74 9.30
C VAL A 111 49.74 -19.03 8.79
N LYS A 112 49.60 -17.98 7.98
CA LYS A 112 50.74 -17.19 7.50
C LYS A 112 51.44 -16.41 8.63
N ASN A 113 50.69 -15.94 9.63
CA ASN A 113 51.23 -15.20 10.76
C ASN A 113 51.84 -16.11 11.85
N GLU A 114 51.40 -17.37 11.97
CA GLU A 114 51.99 -18.36 12.90
C GLU A 114 53.04 -19.26 12.24
N GLY A 115 53.33 -19.06 10.95
CA GLY A 115 54.12 -19.98 10.12
C GLY A 115 55.53 -19.53 9.70
N TYR A 116 56.00 -18.33 10.06
CA TYR A 116 57.41 -17.94 9.81
C TYR A 116 57.90 -16.92 10.86
N PRO A 117 58.79 -17.33 11.79
CA PRO A 117 59.76 -16.41 12.33
C PRO A 117 60.80 -16.14 11.23
N VAL A 118 60.92 -14.89 10.80
CA VAL A 118 62.16 -14.34 10.24
C VAL A 118 62.52 -13.12 11.06
#